data_AF-A0A6M1SXT8-F1
#
_entry.id   AF-A0A6M1SXT8-F1
#
_cell.length_a   1.000
_cell.length_b   1.000
_cell.length_c   1.000
_cell.angle_alpha   90.00
_cell.angle_beta   90.00
_cell.angle_gamma   90.00
#
_symmetry.space_group_name_H-M   'P 1'
#
loop_
_entity.id
_entity.type
_entity.pdbx_description
1 polymer ?
#
loop_
_entity_poly.entity_id
_entity_poly.type
_entity_poly.pdbx_seq_one_letter_code
_entity_poly.pdbx_strand_id
1 'polypeptide(L)'
;MSDIQSFRQAVESFISARGWTPTRFGRIVAGDPLFVFDLRDGREPRSETRSRIMKAMAEFGETDRQAPIRIGVAGLGNVGATLVRILQKDGAELTRKLGRNLEVVAVAARSRSRDRGIDISGLAWFDDPVALAKWDGIDLFVELIGGEDGPAFAAVKAALEIGRPVVTANKALLAKHGVTLARMAEESGAQLGFEAAVAGGIPVIKTLREGLGSARIAKVFGIMNGTCNYILTRMGNEGITFADCLKDAQALGYAEADPTFDVEGFDTAHKLSILATLCFGYEIAPDKIRVEGISRITQHDIKVAAELGYKIKLLGIAERTSDGIEQRVHPTFVPKGSAVAGVDGVMNAVALETDHVHELLLAGPGAGGPPTASSVLSDILDIARGTRVPPLGVPSDELLPYRDAPDRAHTGGFYIRLSAKDVPGALAAITSRMGAKSISIDSVIQRSDLSAKAISADGSPTRTVVMITQQTLESSVREALGEIAADGFIVGEPQLIRIETL
;
A
#
# COMPACT_ATOMS: atom_id res chain seq x y z
N MET A 1 -31.27 36.41 39.35
CA MET A 1 -31.17 34.94 39.48
C MET A 1 -30.24 34.64 40.63
N SER A 2 -30.56 33.67 41.48
CA SER A 2 -29.64 33.24 42.55
C SER A 2 -28.39 32.59 41.94
N ASP A 3 -27.27 32.63 42.66
CA ASP A 3 -25.99 32.02 42.25
C ASP A 3 -26.16 30.52 41.91
N ILE A 4 -27.05 29.81 42.61
CA ILE A 4 -27.39 28.42 42.32
C ILE A 4 -28.23 28.26 41.03
N GLN A 5 -29.15 29.18 40.73
CA GLN A 5 -29.93 29.15 39.49
C GLN A 5 -29.04 29.37 38.27
N SER A 6 -28.09 30.31 38.36
CA SER A 6 -27.10 30.55 37.30
C SER A 6 -26.23 29.32 37.05
N PHE A 7 -25.74 28.68 38.12
CA PHE A 7 -24.98 27.43 38.03
C PHE A 7 -25.78 26.30 37.36
N ARG A 8 -27.05 26.10 37.76
CA ARG A 8 -27.95 25.10 37.13
C ARG A 8 -28.12 25.35 35.64
N GLN A 9 -28.38 26.60 35.26
CA GLN A 9 -28.55 26.96 33.86
C GLN A 9 -27.27 26.72 33.06
N ALA A 10 -26.10 27.05 33.61
CA ALA A 10 -24.83 26.78 32.96
C ALA A 10 -24.60 25.27 32.70
N VAL A 11 -24.92 24.42 33.69
CA VAL A 11 -24.83 22.96 33.55
C VAL A 11 -25.79 22.45 32.48
N GLU A 12 -27.06 22.87 32.50
CA GLU A 12 -28.05 22.47 31.49
C GLU A 12 -27.69 22.93 30.07
N SER A 13 -27.23 24.17 29.92
CA SER A 13 -26.75 24.69 28.64
C SER A 13 -25.53 23.91 28.12
N PHE A 14 -24.59 23.56 29.00
CA PHE A 14 -23.42 22.76 28.64
C PHE A 14 -23.80 21.35 28.17
N ILE A 15 -24.74 20.69 28.85
CA ILE A 15 -25.25 19.37 28.51
C ILE A 15 -25.99 19.41 27.16
N SER A 16 -26.89 20.38 27.01
CA SER A 16 -27.72 20.57 25.81
C SER A 16 -26.87 20.85 24.57
N ALA A 17 -25.91 21.79 24.68
CA ALA A 17 -25.03 22.16 23.57
C ALA A 17 -24.20 20.98 23.01
N ARG A 18 -23.96 19.94 23.84
CA ARG A 18 -23.16 18.76 23.47
C ARG A 18 -24.01 17.52 23.19
N GLY A 19 -25.33 17.60 23.32
CA GLY A 19 -26.21 16.43 23.22
C GLY A 19 -25.88 15.34 24.23
N TRP A 20 -25.37 15.71 25.42
CA TRP A 20 -24.98 14.75 26.45
C TRP A 20 -26.17 14.30 27.29
N THR A 21 -26.06 13.11 27.87
CA THR A 21 -26.98 12.71 28.94
C THR A 21 -26.54 13.32 30.27
N PRO A 22 -27.47 13.58 31.20
CA PRO A 22 -27.14 14.01 32.57
C PRO A 22 -26.09 13.14 33.25
N THR A 23 -26.21 11.81 33.09
CA THR A 23 -25.27 10.82 33.64
C THR A 23 -23.87 10.95 33.05
N ARG A 24 -23.77 11.26 31.74
CA ARG A 24 -22.47 11.43 31.06
C ARG A 24 -21.74 12.66 31.58
N PHE A 25 -22.43 13.78 31.74
CA PHE A 25 -21.87 14.98 32.39
C PHE A 25 -21.43 14.67 33.82
N GLY A 26 -22.29 14.00 34.58
CA GLY A 26 -22.00 13.58 35.94
C GLY A 26 -20.69 12.81 36.03
N ARG A 27 -20.52 11.77 35.20
CA ARG A 27 -19.32 10.93 35.19
C ARG A 27 -18.06 11.66 34.71
N ILE A 28 -18.17 12.45 33.64
CA ILE A 28 -16.99 13.02 32.93
C ILE A 28 -16.52 14.34 33.54
N VAL A 29 -17.45 15.19 33.98
CA VAL A 29 -17.15 16.55 34.43
C VAL A 29 -17.33 16.68 35.94
N ALA A 30 -18.45 16.19 36.47
CA ALA A 30 -18.75 16.32 37.89
C ALA A 30 -18.00 15.30 38.77
N GLY A 31 -17.56 14.17 38.20
CA GLY A 31 -17.00 13.04 38.96
C GLY A 31 -18.04 12.25 39.76
N ASP A 32 -19.33 12.47 39.49
CA ASP A 32 -20.46 11.82 40.12
C ASP A 32 -21.60 11.64 39.09
N PRO A 33 -21.91 10.40 38.66
CA PRO A 33 -22.97 10.11 37.69
C PRO A 33 -24.38 10.59 38.07
N LEU A 34 -24.65 10.78 39.37
CA LEU A 34 -25.95 11.22 39.87
C LEU A 34 -26.05 12.75 40.04
N PHE A 35 -24.94 13.46 39.90
CA PHE A 35 -24.83 14.89 40.18
C PHE A 35 -25.95 15.74 39.55
N VAL A 36 -26.26 15.53 38.27
CA VAL A 36 -27.25 16.34 37.55
C VAL A 36 -28.68 16.01 37.99
N PHE A 37 -28.95 14.76 38.37
CA PHE A 37 -30.26 14.36 38.91
C PHE A 37 -30.46 14.97 40.30
N ASP A 38 -29.47 14.83 41.17
CA ASP A 38 -29.45 15.48 42.49
C ASP A 38 -29.64 17.00 42.38
N LEU A 39 -28.95 17.63 41.43
CA LEU A 39 -29.05 19.06 41.18
C LEU A 39 -30.46 19.48 40.71
N ARG A 40 -31.14 18.65 39.91
CA ARG A 40 -32.53 18.85 39.45
C ARG A 40 -33.55 18.63 40.57
N ASP A 41 -33.29 17.66 41.44
CA ASP A 41 -34.12 17.33 42.61
C ASP A 41 -33.98 18.33 43.77
N GLY A 42 -33.23 19.42 43.56
CA GLY A 42 -33.13 20.50 44.52
C GLY A 42 -31.91 20.41 45.44
N ARG A 43 -31.08 19.36 45.36
CA ARG A 43 -29.88 19.22 46.19
C ARG A 43 -28.84 20.24 45.76
N GLU A 44 -28.46 21.13 46.68
CA GLU A 44 -27.52 22.20 46.38
C GLU A 44 -26.07 21.76 46.66
N PRO A 45 -25.20 21.73 45.65
CA PRO A 45 -23.78 21.44 45.85
C PRO A 45 -23.07 22.58 46.58
N ARG A 46 -22.07 22.21 47.40
CA ARG A 46 -21.18 23.15 48.09
C ARG A 46 -20.52 24.12 47.10
N SER A 47 -20.18 25.31 47.55
CA SER A 47 -19.51 26.35 46.75
C SER A 47 -18.23 25.85 46.07
N GLU A 48 -17.43 25.05 46.77
CA GLU A 48 -16.21 24.43 46.23
C GLU A 48 -16.51 23.46 45.08
N THR A 49 -17.54 22.61 45.24
CA THR A 49 -17.98 21.68 44.20
C THR A 49 -18.47 22.43 42.97
N ARG A 50 -19.24 23.52 43.15
CA ARG A 50 -19.69 24.38 42.05
C ARG A 50 -18.51 25.03 41.32
N SER A 51 -17.55 25.56 42.06
CA SER A 51 -16.34 26.18 41.50
C SER A 51 -15.49 25.18 40.71
N ARG A 52 -15.30 23.97 41.26
CA ARG A 52 -14.59 22.88 40.56
C ARG A 52 -15.30 22.47 39.27
N ILE A 53 -16.62 22.34 39.29
CA ILE A 53 -17.41 21.94 38.12
C ILE A 53 -17.43 23.05 37.07
N MET A 54 -17.56 24.32 37.46
CA MET A 54 -17.46 25.45 36.54
C MET A 54 -16.07 25.52 35.88
N LYS A 55 -15.00 25.28 36.65
CA LYS A 55 -13.63 25.19 36.12
C LYS A 55 -13.49 24.02 35.14
N ALA A 56 -13.97 22.83 35.51
CA ALA A 56 -13.95 21.66 34.63
C ALA A 56 -14.78 21.88 33.36
N MET A 57 -15.94 22.52 33.44
CA MET A 57 -16.75 22.91 32.27
C MET A 57 -16.02 23.90 31.37
N ALA A 58 -15.25 24.83 31.93
CA ALA A 58 -14.42 25.76 31.17
C ALA A 58 -13.25 25.05 30.47
N GLU A 59 -12.52 24.17 31.18
CA GLU A 59 -11.42 23.36 30.64
C GLU A 59 -11.89 22.38 29.55
N PHE A 60 -13.06 21.76 29.74
CA PHE A 60 -13.73 20.95 28.70
C PHE A 60 -14.21 21.82 27.52
N GLY A 61 -14.60 23.07 27.79
CA GLY A 61 -14.92 24.04 26.74
C GLY A 61 -13.69 24.48 25.94
N GLU A 62 -12.49 24.43 26.52
CA GLU A 62 -11.23 24.76 25.83
C GLU A 62 -10.72 23.62 24.94
N THR A 63 -10.96 22.36 25.32
CA THR A 63 -10.67 21.21 24.47
C THR A 63 -11.59 21.15 23.24
N ASP A 64 -12.82 21.68 23.32
CA ASP A 64 -13.74 21.92 22.19
C ASP A 64 -13.35 23.16 21.32
N ARG A 65 -12.36 23.96 21.76
CA ARG A 65 -11.95 25.24 21.14
C ARG A 65 -10.60 25.17 20.42
N GLN A 66 -10.07 24.00 20.11
CA GLN A 66 -8.95 23.97 19.16
C GLN A 66 -9.46 24.45 17.80
N ALA A 67 -8.79 25.47 17.24
CA ALA A 67 -9.12 26.01 15.93
C ALA A 67 -9.17 24.86 14.90
N PRO A 68 -10.16 24.87 13.98
CA PRO A 68 -10.27 23.83 12.95
C PRO A 68 -8.95 23.69 12.18
N ILE A 69 -8.64 22.47 11.77
CA ILE A 69 -7.57 22.26 10.78
C ILE A 69 -8.16 22.52 9.42
N ARG A 70 -7.65 23.55 8.76
CA ARG A 70 -8.03 23.96 7.41
C ARG A 70 -7.22 23.15 6.41
N ILE A 71 -7.88 22.42 5.52
CA ILE A 71 -7.28 21.46 4.61
C ILE A 71 -7.37 22.00 3.18
N GLY A 72 -6.24 22.00 2.48
CA GLY A 72 -6.16 22.26 1.06
C GLY A 72 -5.94 20.97 0.28
N VAL A 73 -6.84 20.63 -0.64
CA VAL A 73 -6.75 19.38 -1.43
C VAL A 73 -6.36 19.67 -2.88
N ALA A 74 -5.16 19.30 -3.29
CA ALA A 74 -4.73 19.34 -4.67
C ALA A 74 -4.97 17.99 -5.35
N GLY A 75 -5.83 17.95 -6.35
CA GLY A 75 -6.25 16.74 -7.06
C GLY A 75 -7.66 16.29 -6.64
N LEU A 76 -8.63 16.55 -7.51
CA LEU A 76 -10.04 16.13 -7.34
C LEU A 76 -10.42 14.98 -8.27
N GLY A 77 -9.55 13.95 -8.33
CA GLY A 77 -9.86 12.67 -8.96
C GLY A 77 -10.73 11.78 -8.06
N ASN A 78 -10.73 10.47 -8.31
CA ASN A 78 -11.53 9.50 -7.54
C ASN A 78 -11.23 9.56 -6.03
N VAL A 79 -9.95 9.63 -5.65
CA VAL A 79 -9.54 9.69 -4.24
C VAL A 79 -9.89 11.03 -3.62
N GLY A 80 -9.47 12.15 -4.23
CA GLY A 80 -9.70 13.49 -3.68
C GLY A 80 -11.17 13.85 -3.54
N ALA A 81 -12.00 13.54 -4.54
CA ALA A 81 -13.43 13.74 -4.42
C ALA A 81 -14.06 12.87 -3.32
N THR A 82 -13.57 11.65 -3.13
CA THR A 82 -14.05 10.78 -2.04
C THR A 82 -13.63 11.29 -0.68
N LEU A 83 -12.40 11.79 -0.52
CA LEU A 83 -11.92 12.41 0.71
C LEU A 83 -12.78 13.62 1.10
N VAL A 84 -13.01 14.54 0.15
CA VAL A 84 -13.85 15.73 0.39
C VAL A 84 -15.26 15.31 0.81
N ARG A 85 -15.84 14.32 0.13
CA ARG A 85 -17.16 13.78 0.49
C ARG A 85 -17.19 13.23 1.92
N ILE A 86 -16.18 12.44 2.31
CA ILE A 86 -16.09 11.87 3.67
C ILE A 86 -16.00 13.00 4.71
N LEU A 87 -15.13 13.99 4.49
CA LEU A 87 -14.98 15.10 5.43
C LEU A 87 -16.24 15.96 5.54
N GLN A 88 -16.95 16.23 4.44
CA GLN A 88 -18.21 16.97 4.44
C GLN A 88 -19.35 16.20 5.11
N LYS A 89 -19.45 14.89 4.86
CA LYS A 89 -20.55 14.05 5.35
C LYS A 89 -20.35 13.63 6.81
N ASP A 90 -19.14 13.22 7.17
CA ASP A 90 -18.82 12.58 8.44
C ASP A 90 -18.07 13.52 9.40
N GLY A 91 -17.89 14.80 9.04
CA GLY A 91 -17.13 15.78 9.81
C GLY A 91 -17.53 15.88 11.28
N ALA A 92 -18.83 15.89 11.59
CA ALA A 92 -19.30 15.93 12.98
C ALA A 92 -18.90 14.68 13.81
N GLU A 93 -18.87 13.50 13.18
CA GLU A 93 -18.42 12.26 13.83
C GLU A 93 -16.91 12.28 14.04
N LEU A 94 -16.16 12.71 13.02
CA LEU A 94 -14.71 12.85 13.08
C LEU A 94 -14.30 13.86 14.16
N THR A 95 -14.94 15.03 14.22
CA THR A 95 -14.73 16.03 15.26
C THR A 95 -15.00 15.48 16.64
N ARG A 96 -16.05 14.67 16.81
CA ARG A 96 -16.33 14.02 18.11
C ARG A 96 -15.24 13.06 18.56
N LYS A 97 -14.65 12.30 17.62
CA LYS A 97 -13.57 11.33 17.92
C LYS A 97 -12.21 12.01 18.11
N LEU A 98 -11.96 13.08 17.37
CA LEU A 98 -10.68 13.79 17.35
C LEU A 98 -10.60 14.90 18.41
N GLY A 99 -11.74 15.46 18.82
CA GLY A 99 -11.78 16.66 19.67
C GLY A 99 -11.40 17.95 18.93
N ARG A 100 -11.28 17.91 17.59
CA ARG A 100 -10.89 19.04 16.75
C ARG A 100 -11.58 18.94 15.39
N ASN A 101 -12.05 20.08 14.86
CA ASN A 101 -12.73 20.10 13.58
C ASN A 101 -11.75 20.00 12.40
N LEU A 102 -12.19 19.31 11.34
CA LEU A 102 -11.45 19.15 10.08
C LEU A 102 -12.27 19.79 8.96
N GLU A 103 -11.72 20.80 8.31
CA GLU A 103 -12.45 21.59 7.31
C GLU A 103 -11.66 21.64 6.01
N VAL A 104 -12.23 21.11 4.92
CA VAL A 104 -11.71 21.41 3.58
C VAL A 104 -12.12 22.82 3.24
N VAL A 105 -11.15 23.70 3.00
CA VAL A 105 -11.40 25.12 2.71
C VAL A 105 -10.96 25.53 1.31
N ALA A 106 -10.09 24.73 0.68
CA ALA A 106 -9.55 25.03 -0.63
C ALA A 106 -9.23 23.78 -1.43
N VAL A 107 -9.32 23.89 -2.75
CA VAL A 107 -9.05 22.82 -3.70
C VAL A 107 -8.28 23.31 -4.91
N ALA A 108 -7.45 22.44 -5.48
CA ALA A 108 -6.80 22.69 -6.77
C ALA A 108 -7.03 21.52 -7.73
N ALA A 109 -7.47 21.80 -8.96
CA ALA A 109 -7.60 20.77 -10.01
C ALA A 109 -7.66 21.40 -11.41
N ARG A 110 -7.43 20.59 -12.45
CA ARG A 110 -7.42 21.05 -13.86
C ARG A 110 -8.77 21.58 -14.38
N SER A 111 -9.89 21.16 -13.79
CA SER A 111 -11.23 21.50 -14.31
C SER A 111 -12.18 21.79 -13.16
N ARG A 112 -12.67 23.03 -13.12
CA ARG A 112 -13.66 23.50 -12.13
C ARG A 112 -15.07 23.00 -12.40
N SER A 113 -15.45 22.93 -13.67
CA SER A 113 -16.83 22.63 -14.10
C SER A 113 -17.16 21.14 -14.15
N ARG A 114 -16.18 20.24 -14.08
CA ARG A 114 -16.44 18.80 -14.06
C ARG A 114 -17.22 18.40 -12.80
N ASP A 115 -18.40 17.82 -12.99
CA ASP A 115 -19.17 17.24 -11.88
C ASP A 115 -18.45 16.02 -11.30
N ARG A 116 -18.38 15.97 -9.98
CA ARG A 116 -17.70 14.97 -9.16
C ARG A 116 -18.58 14.42 -8.04
N GLY A 117 -19.85 14.85 -7.97
CA GLY A 117 -20.76 14.49 -6.89
C GLY A 117 -20.27 14.95 -5.51
N ILE A 118 -19.67 16.13 -5.45
CA ILE A 118 -19.28 16.85 -4.22
C ILE A 118 -19.60 18.34 -4.39
N ASP A 119 -20.01 18.99 -3.29
CA ASP A 119 -20.20 20.44 -3.29
C ASP A 119 -18.86 21.14 -3.05
N ILE A 120 -18.47 21.98 -4.00
CA ILE A 120 -17.24 22.79 -3.93
C ILE A 120 -17.53 24.29 -3.95
N SER A 121 -18.80 24.70 -3.87
CA SER A 121 -19.23 26.09 -4.03
C SER A 121 -18.65 27.04 -2.98
N GLY A 122 -18.46 26.56 -1.75
CA GLY A 122 -17.84 27.29 -0.64
C GLY A 122 -16.33 27.18 -0.54
N LEU A 123 -15.66 26.44 -1.44
CA LEU A 123 -14.22 26.19 -1.37
C LEU A 123 -13.45 27.20 -2.22
N ALA A 124 -12.33 27.70 -1.70
CA ALA A 124 -11.40 28.50 -2.50
C ALA A 124 -10.79 27.63 -3.62
N TRP A 125 -10.82 28.14 -4.85
CA TRP A 125 -10.34 27.41 -6.02
C TRP A 125 -8.97 27.92 -6.46
N PHE A 126 -8.07 26.98 -6.75
CA PHE A 126 -6.75 27.26 -7.27
C PHE A 126 -6.50 26.48 -8.57
N ASP A 127 -6.00 27.16 -9.59
CA ASP A 127 -5.57 26.50 -10.84
C ASP A 127 -4.13 25.96 -10.73
N ASP A 128 -3.32 26.55 -9.84
CA ASP A 128 -1.97 26.13 -9.52
C ASP A 128 -1.90 25.47 -8.13
N PRO A 129 -1.52 24.18 -8.03
CA PRO A 129 -1.37 23.51 -6.74
C PRO A 129 -0.25 24.09 -5.88
N VAL A 130 0.77 24.74 -6.46
CA VAL A 130 1.85 25.38 -5.69
C VAL A 130 1.33 26.62 -4.97
N ALA A 131 0.49 27.42 -5.64
CA ALA A 131 -0.19 28.54 -5.01
C ALA A 131 -1.07 28.09 -3.82
N LEU A 132 -1.83 26.99 -3.97
CA LEU A 132 -2.57 26.38 -2.86
C LEU A 132 -1.63 25.94 -1.73
N ALA A 133 -0.55 25.25 -2.08
CA ALA A 133 0.45 24.73 -1.14
C ALA A 133 1.22 25.82 -0.37
N LYS A 134 1.14 27.10 -0.78
CA LYS A 134 1.72 28.28 -0.11
C LYS A 134 0.69 29.22 0.51
N TRP A 135 -0.61 28.97 0.34
CA TRP A 135 -1.66 29.87 0.83
C TRP A 135 -1.87 29.78 2.34
N ASP A 136 -1.86 30.91 3.06
CA ASP A 136 -2.02 30.95 4.54
C ASP A 136 -3.42 30.54 5.05
N GLY A 137 -4.36 30.31 4.13
CA GLY A 137 -5.72 29.87 4.43
C GLY A 137 -5.84 28.39 4.79
N ILE A 138 -4.80 27.56 4.58
CA ILE A 138 -4.79 26.14 4.97
C ILE A 138 -3.70 25.87 6.02
N ASP A 139 -3.93 24.89 6.88
CA ASP A 139 -2.97 24.39 7.87
C ASP A 139 -2.32 23.07 7.39
N LEU A 140 -3.01 22.32 6.52
CA LEU A 140 -2.59 21.03 6.00
C LEU A 140 -2.77 20.98 4.47
N PHE A 141 -1.72 20.55 3.77
CA PHE A 141 -1.76 20.33 2.33
C PHE A 141 -1.92 18.84 2.00
N VAL A 142 -2.87 18.50 1.12
CA VAL A 142 -3.12 17.12 0.68
C VAL A 142 -2.89 17.02 -0.82
N GLU A 143 -1.92 16.20 -1.24
CA GLU A 143 -1.56 16.00 -2.65
C GLU A 143 -2.08 14.66 -3.19
N LEU A 144 -2.93 14.75 -4.22
CA LEU A 144 -3.62 13.66 -4.91
C LEU A 144 -3.66 13.91 -6.43
N ILE A 145 -2.64 14.57 -6.98
CA ILE A 145 -2.50 14.92 -8.39
C ILE A 145 -2.00 13.71 -9.20
N GLY A 146 -1.01 13.00 -8.64
CA GLY A 146 -0.28 11.93 -9.32
C GLY A 146 0.89 12.45 -10.18
N GLY A 147 1.72 11.51 -10.66
CA GLY A 147 2.98 11.79 -11.37
C GLY A 147 4.19 11.88 -10.43
N GLU A 148 5.39 11.64 -10.95
CA GLU A 148 6.62 11.63 -10.13
C GLU A 148 7.31 13.00 -10.02
N ASP A 149 7.00 13.94 -10.92
CA ASP A 149 7.62 15.26 -11.03
C ASP A 149 6.58 16.37 -11.27
N GLY A 150 7.06 17.56 -11.64
CA GLY A 150 6.21 18.64 -12.13
C GLY A 150 5.37 19.27 -11.01
N PRO A 151 4.08 19.58 -11.26
CA PRO A 151 3.25 20.27 -10.29
C PRO A 151 3.08 19.54 -8.95
N ALA A 152 3.07 18.21 -8.94
CA ALA A 152 2.95 17.42 -7.72
C ALA A 152 4.18 17.60 -6.82
N PHE A 153 5.38 17.35 -7.36
CA PHE A 153 6.63 17.55 -6.64
C PHE A 153 6.82 19.01 -6.21
N ALA A 154 6.59 19.96 -7.11
CA ALA A 154 6.73 21.38 -6.81
C ALA A 154 5.81 21.85 -5.67
N ALA A 155 4.58 21.37 -5.62
CA ALA A 155 3.62 21.74 -4.58
C ALA A 155 3.98 21.12 -3.22
N VAL A 156 4.35 19.84 -3.19
CA VAL A 156 4.78 19.17 -1.95
C VAL A 156 6.05 19.85 -1.40
N LYS A 157 7.04 20.08 -2.26
CA LYS A 157 8.27 20.80 -1.90
C LYS A 157 7.96 22.17 -1.30
N ALA A 158 7.10 22.95 -1.96
CA ALA A 158 6.69 24.28 -1.51
C ALA A 158 6.00 24.29 -0.15
N ALA A 159 5.15 23.29 0.15
CA ALA A 159 4.52 23.15 1.46
C ALA A 159 5.53 22.82 2.55
N LEU A 160 6.42 21.86 2.30
CA LEU A 160 7.43 21.44 3.26
C LEU A 160 8.45 22.55 3.56
N GLU A 161 8.86 23.34 2.55
CA GLU A 161 9.77 24.48 2.71
C GLU A 161 9.29 25.52 3.73
N ILE A 162 7.97 25.70 3.86
CA ILE A 162 7.36 26.65 4.80
C ILE A 162 6.90 25.97 6.11
N GLY A 163 7.28 24.71 6.35
CA GLY A 163 6.91 23.97 7.55
C GLY A 163 5.46 23.47 7.58
N ARG A 164 4.75 23.49 6.44
CA ARG A 164 3.36 23.00 6.37
C ARG A 164 3.32 21.47 6.30
N PRO A 165 2.54 20.80 7.17
CA PRO A 165 2.26 19.39 7.03
C PRO A 165 1.70 19.01 5.65
N VAL A 166 2.10 17.82 5.17
CA VAL A 166 1.70 17.26 3.88
C VAL A 166 1.18 15.84 4.07
N VAL A 167 0.08 15.52 3.39
CA VAL A 167 -0.35 14.13 3.13
C VAL A 167 -0.36 13.86 1.64
N THR A 168 0.22 12.75 1.18
CA THR A 168 0.20 12.37 -0.24
C THR A 168 -0.12 10.88 -0.43
N ALA A 169 -0.82 10.55 -1.52
CA ALA A 169 -1.01 9.16 -1.96
C ALA A 169 -0.08 8.76 -3.13
N ASN A 170 0.93 9.59 -3.41
CA ASN A 170 1.68 9.52 -4.67
C ASN A 170 2.93 8.64 -4.56
N LYS A 171 2.75 7.34 -4.80
CA LYS A 171 3.85 6.36 -4.80
C LYS A 171 5.00 6.68 -5.74
N ALA A 172 4.74 7.26 -6.92
CA ALA A 172 5.78 7.52 -7.90
C ALA A 172 6.68 8.68 -7.46
N LEU A 173 6.06 9.74 -6.94
CA LEU A 173 6.74 10.85 -6.27
C LEU A 173 7.63 10.36 -5.12
N LEU A 174 7.10 9.49 -4.26
CA LEU A 174 7.83 8.98 -3.10
C LEU A 174 8.94 7.99 -3.48
N ALA A 175 8.72 7.14 -4.47
CA ALA A 175 9.76 6.22 -4.95
C ALA A 175 10.97 6.99 -5.50
N LYS A 176 10.74 8.14 -6.14
CA LYS A 176 11.81 8.96 -6.76
C LYS A 176 12.42 9.98 -5.80
N HIS A 177 11.59 10.67 -5.02
CA HIS A 177 11.98 11.84 -4.22
C HIS A 177 11.76 11.66 -2.72
N GLY A 178 11.31 10.49 -2.26
CA GLY A 178 10.85 10.27 -0.89
C GLY A 178 11.90 10.60 0.18
N VAL A 179 13.16 10.24 -0.04
CA VAL A 179 14.27 10.59 0.89
C VAL A 179 14.45 12.11 0.98
N THR A 180 14.47 12.79 -0.16
CA THR A 180 14.57 14.26 -0.21
C THR A 180 13.40 14.93 0.50
N LEU A 181 12.16 14.48 0.22
CA LEU A 181 10.96 15.03 0.84
C LEU A 181 10.90 14.77 2.35
N ALA A 182 11.35 13.60 2.80
CA ALA A 182 11.42 13.26 4.21
C ALA A 182 12.43 14.16 4.95
N ARG A 183 13.64 14.36 4.39
CA ARG A 183 14.65 15.30 4.93
C ARG A 183 14.08 16.72 5.04
N MET A 184 13.42 17.22 3.99
CA MET A 184 12.80 18.55 4.01
C MET A 184 11.71 18.67 5.08
N ALA A 185 10.91 17.63 5.29
CA ALA A 185 9.89 17.62 6.34
C ALA A 185 10.51 17.66 7.74
N GLU A 186 11.58 16.90 7.96
CA GLU A 186 12.33 16.88 9.23
C GLU A 186 13.00 18.23 9.51
N GLU A 187 13.68 18.81 8.51
CA GLU A 187 14.37 20.11 8.62
C GLU A 187 13.43 21.27 8.94
N SER A 188 12.23 21.30 8.36
CA SER A 188 11.25 22.36 8.60
C SER A 188 10.34 22.08 9.80
N GLY A 189 10.43 20.89 10.40
CA GLY A 189 9.52 20.43 11.46
C GLY A 189 8.10 20.12 10.97
N ALA A 190 7.88 20.05 9.65
CA ALA A 190 6.63 19.61 9.05
C ALA A 190 6.41 18.09 9.25
N GLN A 191 5.16 17.65 9.10
CA GLN A 191 4.84 16.22 9.05
C GLN A 191 4.62 15.80 7.60
N LEU A 192 5.06 14.60 7.25
CA LEU A 192 4.81 13.97 5.95
C LEU A 192 4.09 12.63 6.17
N GLY A 193 2.81 12.58 5.82
CA GLY A 193 1.97 11.39 5.82
C GLY A 193 1.83 10.82 4.40
N PHE A 194 1.90 9.50 4.28
CA PHE A 194 1.80 8.84 2.97
C PHE A 194 1.28 7.40 3.03
N GLU A 195 0.46 7.05 4.02
CA GLU A 195 -0.14 5.72 4.16
C GLU A 195 -0.79 5.26 2.86
N ALA A 196 -1.53 6.17 2.21
CA ALA A 196 -2.28 5.91 0.99
C ALA A 196 -1.41 5.59 -0.23
N ALA A 197 -0.10 5.81 -0.18
CA ALA A 197 0.81 5.54 -1.29
C ALA A 197 1.06 4.04 -1.50
N VAL A 198 1.00 3.23 -0.42
CA VAL A 198 1.27 1.80 -0.50
C VAL A 198 0.04 1.01 -0.05
N ALA A 199 -0.34 0.02 -0.83
CA ALA A 199 -1.42 -0.92 -0.49
C ALA A 199 -2.81 -0.29 -0.21
N GLY A 200 -3.07 0.92 -0.70
CA GLY A 200 -4.41 1.51 -0.77
C GLY A 200 -5.01 1.75 0.62
N GLY A 201 -6.01 0.96 1.01
CA GLY A 201 -6.68 1.05 2.31
C GLY A 201 -6.06 0.20 3.42
N ILE A 202 -4.99 -0.54 3.14
CA ILE A 202 -4.32 -1.41 4.11
C ILE A 202 -3.30 -0.58 4.90
N PRO A 203 -3.34 -0.54 6.25
CA PRO A 203 -2.52 0.34 7.07
C PRO A 203 -1.08 -0.18 7.27
N VAL A 204 -0.37 -0.46 6.17
CA VAL A 204 0.95 -1.10 6.20
C VAL A 204 2.02 -0.16 6.74
N ILE A 205 2.02 1.11 6.32
CA ILE A 205 3.08 2.06 6.67
C ILE A 205 3.00 2.38 8.17
N LYS A 206 1.80 2.58 8.68
CA LYS A 206 1.52 2.79 10.10
C LYS A 206 1.85 1.55 10.93
N THR A 207 1.53 0.34 10.43
CA THR A 207 1.95 -0.89 11.10
C THR A 207 3.47 -0.94 11.23
N LEU A 208 4.24 -0.56 10.20
CA LEU A 208 5.71 -0.53 10.25
C LEU A 208 6.26 0.56 11.17
N ARG A 209 5.77 1.81 11.03
CA ARG A 209 6.31 2.97 11.76
C ARG A 209 5.92 3.01 13.24
N GLU A 210 4.72 2.53 13.58
CA GLU A 210 4.14 2.68 14.92
C GLU A 210 3.89 1.33 15.58
N GLY A 211 3.16 0.44 14.90
CA GLY A 211 2.71 -0.83 15.50
C GLY A 211 3.86 -1.81 15.77
N LEU A 212 4.83 -1.85 14.86
CA LEU A 212 5.99 -2.74 14.88
C LEU A 212 7.31 -1.97 15.03
N GLY A 213 7.29 -0.69 15.42
CA GLY A 213 8.48 0.18 15.39
C GLY A 213 9.69 -0.28 16.22
N SER A 214 9.56 -1.33 17.04
CA SER A 214 10.67 -1.98 17.75
C SER A 214 11.07 -3.36 17.21
N ALA A 215 10.24 -3.96 16.35
CA ALA A 215 10.48 -5.27 15.78
C ALA A 215 11.48 -5.18 14.61
N ARG A 216 12.34 -6.18 14.48
CA ARG A 216 13.20 -6.30 13.30
C ARG A 216 12.44 -7.05 12.21
N ILE A 217 12.27 -6.39 11.07
CA ILE A 217 11.73 -7.03 9.88
C ILE A 217 12.86 -7.76 9.16
N ALA A 218 12.69 -9.06 8.93
CA ALA A 218 13.62 -9.88 8.15
C ALA A 218 13.23 -9.87 6.66
N LYS A 219 11.94 -9.95 6.38
CA LYS A 219 11.38 -10.02 5.03
C LYS A 219 10.04 -9.29 4.96
N VAL A 220 9.80 -8.62 3.86
CA VAL A 220 8.48 -8.10 3.48
C VAL A 220 8.14 -8.64 2.11
N PHE A 221 6.95 -9.20 1.95
CA PHE A 221 6.48 -9.66 0.66
C PHE A 221 4.99 -9.43 0.49
N GLY A 222 4.50 -9.36 -0.74
CA GLY A 222 3.07 -9.14 -0.91
C GLY A 222 2.59 -9.02 -2.34
N ILE A 223 1.27 -9.14 -2.45
CA ILE A 223 0.51 -8.82 -3.65
C ILE A 223 0.12 -7.34 -3.55
N MET A 224 0.78 -6.49 -4.33
CA MET A 224 0.62 -5.04 -4.24
C MET A 224 -0.02 -4.41 -5.48
N ASN A 225 -0.43 -5.22 -6.46
CA ASN A 225 -1.11 -4.78 -7.67
C ASN A 225 -2.40 -5.57 -7.90
N GLY A 226 -3.54 -4.90 -7.69
CA GLY A 226 -4.87 -5.51 -7.79
C GLY A 226 -5.22 -5.95 -9.22
N THR A 227 -4.72 -5.25 -10.24
CA THR A 227 -4.94 -5.59 -11.66
C THR A 227 -4.28 -6.92 -12.02
N CYS A 228 -3.01 -7.09 -11.65
CA CYS A 228 -2.29 -8.34 -11.86
C CYS A 228 -2.91 -9.50 -11.08
N ASN A 229 -3.30 -9.26 -9.82
CA ASN A 229 -3.94 -10.29 -9.00
C ASN A 229 -5.30 -10.70 -9.56
N TYR A 230 -6.08 -9.74 -10.07
CA TYR A 230 -7.36 -10.01 -10.72
C TYR A 230 -7.18 -10.89 -11.97
N ILE A 231 -6.23 -10.54 -12.84
CA ILE A 231 -5.92 -11.30 -14.05
C ILE A 231 -5.52 -12.73 -13.69
N LEU A 232 -4.52 -12.92 -12.83
CA LEU A 232 -4.04 -14.24 -12.42
C LEU A 232 -5.13 -15.09 -11.73
N THR A 233 -5.98 -14.44 -10.92
CA THR A 233 -7.13 -15.10 -10.27
C THR A 233 -8.11 -15.64 -11.30
N ARG A 234 -8.51 -14.82 -12.29
CA ARG A 234 -9.48 -15.24 -13.31
C ARG A 234 -8.91 -16.27 -14.27
N MET A 235 -7.66 -16.13 -14.68
CA MET A 235 -6.95 -17.15 -15.44
C MET A 235 -7.01 -18.52 -14.73
N GLY A 236 -6.76 -18.53 -13.42
CA GLY A 236 -6.84 -19.72 -12.56
C GLY A 236 -8.24 -20.31 -12.42
N ASN A 237 -9.24 -19.47 -12.14
CA ASN A 237 -10.58 -19.94 -11.79
C ASN A 237 -11.45 -20.26 -13.02
N GLU A 238 -11.31 -19.50 -14.10
CA GLU A 238 -12.22 -19.54 -15.24
C GLU A 238 -11.61 -20.17 -16.49
N GLY A 239 -10.31 -20.44 -16.50
CA GLY A 239 -9.67 -21.07 -17.65
C GLY A 239 -9.47 -20.14 -18.85
N ILE A 240 -9.67 -18.83 -18.70
CA ILE A 240 -9.54 -17.81 -19.77
C ILE A 240 -8.10 -17.31 -19.97
N THR A 241 -7.80 -16.70 -21.12
CA THR A 241 -6.43 -16.25 -21.46
C THR A 241 -6.06 -14.92 -20.79
N PHE A 242 -4.75 -14.65 -20.69
CA PHE A 242 -4.25 -13.35 -20.20
C PHE A 242 -4.85 -12.17 -20.99
N ALA A 243 -4.89 -12.26 -22.32
CA ALA A 243 -5.39 -11.19 -23.18
C ALA A 243 -6.89 -10.92 -22.96
N ASP A 244 -7.69 -11.97 -22.78
CA ASP A 244 -9.12 -11.84 -22.48
C ASP A 244 -9.35 -11.23 -21.09
N CYS A 245 -8.60 -11.70 -20.07
CA CYS A 245 -8.64 -11.11 -18.73
C CYS A 245 -8.27 -9.63 -18.73
N LEU A 246 -7.22 -9.25 -19.47
CA LEU A 246 -6.75 -7.87 -19.55
C LEU A 246 -7.81 -6.98 -20.21
N LYS A 247 -8.43 -7.45 -21.29
CA LYS A 247 -9.53 -6.75 -21.96
C LYS A 247 -10.73 -6.53 -21.02
N ASP A 248 -11.10 -7.55 -20.25
CA ASP A 248 -12.17 -7.44 -19.26
C ASP A 248 -11.79 -6.48 -18.12
N ALA A 249 -10.55 -6.53 -17.64
CA ALA A 249 -10.04 -5.61 -16.62
C ALA A 249 -10.08 -4.14 -17.10
N GLN A 250 -9.77 -3.88 -18.38
CA GLN A 250 -9.91 -2.55 -18.99
C GLN A 250 -11.37 -2.10 -19.08
N ALA A 251 -12.27 -3.00 -19.49
CA ALA A 251 -13.70 -2.70 -19.59
C ALA A 251 -14.33 -2.38 -18.22
N LEU A 252 -13.85 -3.04 -17.15
CA LEU A 252 -14.27 -2.79 -15.77
C LEU A 252 -13.57 -1.60 -15.12
N GLY A 253 -12.59 -0.98 -15.79
CA GLY A 253 -11.81 0.14 -15.29
C GLY A 253 -10.79 -0.23 -14.21
N TYR A 254 -10.40 -1.50 -14.11
CA TYR A 254 -9.29 -1.96 -13.27
C TYR A 254 -7.93 -1.74 -13.93
N ALA A 255 -7.86 -1.79 -15.25
CA ALA A 255 -6.66 -1.51 -16.02
C ALA A 255 -6.85 -0.28 -16.92
N GLU A 256 -5.80 0.52 -17.09
CA GLU A 256 -5.79 1.62 -18.06
C GLU A 256 -5.60 1.10 -19.50
N ALA A 257 -5.76 1.99 -20.48
CA ALA A 257 -5.57 1.65 -21.90
C ALA A 257 -4.15 1.17 -22.20
N ASP A 258 -3.16 1.79 -21.54
CA ASP A 258 -1.79 1.27 -21.46
C ASP A 258 -1.56 0.69 -20.05
N PRO A 259 -1.65 -0.65 -19.89
CA PRO A 259 -1.52 -1.32 -18.60
C PRO A 259 -0.07 -1.70 -18.28
N THR A 260 0.92 -1.30 -19.10
CA THR A 260 2.32 -1.76 -19.01
C THR A 260 2.89 -1.57 -17.60
N PHE A 261 2.63 -0.41 -16.99
CA PHE A 261 3.13 -0.10 -15.65
C PHE A 261 2.62 -1.07 -14.56
N ASP A 262 1.41 -1.62 -14.74
CA ASP A 262 0.82 -2.62 -13.86
C ASP A 262 1.32 -4.02 -14.20
N VAL A 263 1.08 -4.48 -15.44
CA VAL A 263 1.30 -5.88 -15.84
C VAL A 263 2.76 -6.28 -15.93
N GLU A 264 3.65 -5.31 -16.14
CA GLU A 264 5.10 -5.51 -16.09
C GLU A 264 5.67 -5.33 -14.67
N GLY A 265 4.85 -5.02 -13.66
CA GLY A 265 5.24 -5.05 -12.24
C GLY A 265 5.88 -3.79 -11.68
N PHE A 266 6.01 -2.71 -12.46
CA PHE A 266 6.63 -1.45 -12.02
C PHE A 266 5.88 -0.77 -10.87
N ASP A 267 4.54 -0.83 -10.87
CA ASP A 267 3.73 -0.33 -9.73
C ASP A 267 4.04 -1.07 -8.43
N THR A 268 4.21 -2.39 -8.51
CA THR A 268 4.63 -3.22 -7.36
C THR A 268 6.04 -2.86 -6.91
N ALA A 269 6.96 -2.58 -7.85
CA ALA A 269 8.33 -2.19 -7.54
C ALA A 269 8.39 -0.86 -6.76
N HIS A 270 7.65 0.17 -7.19
CA HIS A 270 7.60 1.45 -6.48
C HIS A 270 7.05 1.32 -5.06
N LYS A 271 6.03 0.48 -4.88
CA LYS A 271 5.47 0.19 -3.54
C LYS A 271 6.47 -0.57 -2.68
N LEU A 272 7.15 -1.56 -3.27
CA LEU A 272 8.15 -2.36 -2.58
C LEU A 272 9.36 -1.53 -2.13
N SER A 273 9.88 -0.60 -2.94
CA SER A 273 11.03 0.23 -2.57
C SER A 273 10.76 1.10 -1.34
N ILE A 274 9.53 1.62 -1.23
CA ILE A 274 9.08 2.40 -0.06
C ILE A 274 9.00 1.49 1.17
N LEU A 275 8.40 0.31 1.05
CA LEU A 275 8.32 -0.65 2.15
C LEU A 275 9.69 -1.15 2.60
N ALA A 276 10.59 -1.45 1.67
CA ALA A 276 11.95 -1.91 1.99
C ALA A 276 12.71 -0.87 2.82
N THR A 277 12.54 0.42 2.51
CA THR A 277 13.10 1.53 3.29
C THR A 277 12.56 1.52 4.73
N LEU A 278 11.24 1.44 4.88
CA LEU A 278 10.57 1.39 6.18
C LEU A 278 10.96 0.15 7.01
N CYS A 279 11.22 -0.98 6.36
CA CYS A 279 11.58 -2.23 7.02
C CYS A 279 13.06 -2.28 7.43
N PHE A 280 13.96 -1.71 6.63
CA PHE A 280 15.40 -2.01 6.74
C PHE A 280 16.30 -0.79 7.01
N GLY A 281 15.77 0.44 6.93
CA GLY A 281 16.55 1.65 7.22
C GLY A 281 17.58 2.02 6.15
N TYR A 282 17.33 1.65 4.88
CA TYR A 282 18.14 2.01 3.73
C TYR A 282 17.43 3.02 2.83
N GLU A 283 18.17 3.84 2.09
CA GLU A 283 17.61 4.78 1.12
C GLU A 283 16.77 4.05 0.04
N ILE A 284 15.72 4.73 -0.43
CA ILE A 284 14.80 4.22 -1.45
C ILE A 284 15.57 4.04 -2.77
N ALA A 285 15.55 2.82 -3.32
CA ALA A 285 16.30 2.46 -4.54
C ALA A 285 15.44 1.65 -5.52
N PRO A 286 14.44 2.27 -6.19
CA PRO A 286 13.52 1.55 -7.06
C PRO A 286 14.20 1.02 -8.33
N ASP A 287 15.27 1.68 -8.80
CA ASP A 287 16.08 1.29 -9.96
C ASP A 287 16.89 0.02 -9.73
N LYS A 288 17.03 -0.41 -8.47
CA LYS A 288 17.76 -1.64 -8.08
C LYS A 288 16.85 -2.86 -7.99
N ILE A 289 15.53 -2.69 -8.12
CA ILE A 289 14.59 -3.80 -8.03
C ILE A 289 14.60 -4.58 -9.34
N ARG A 290 14.76 -5.89 -9.26
CA ARG A 290 14.60 -6.79 -10.41
C ARG A 290 13.12 -6.98 -10.67
N VAL A 291 12.64 -6.62 -11.87
CA VAL A 291 11.21 -6.63 -12.19
C VAL A 291 10.92 -7.57 -13.36
N GLU A 292 9.96 -8.45 -13.17
CA GLU A 292 9.39 -9.34 -14.19
C GLU A 292 7.86 -9.30 -14.09
N GLY A 293 7.20 -9.10 -15.23
CA GLY A 293 5.75 -9.00 -15.35
C GLY A 293 5.01 -10.34 -15.43
N ILE A 294 3.68 -10.25 -15.53
CA ILE A 294 2.78 -11.40 -15.71
C ILE A 294 2.40 -11.66 -17.18
N SER A 295 2.83 -10.81 -18.11
CA SER A 295 2.42 -10.87 -19.53
C SER A 295 2.78 -12.17 -20.25
N ARG A 296 3.83 -12.87 -19.78
CA ARG A 296 4.29 -14.16 -20.31
C ARG A 296 3.59 -15.38 -19.68
N ILE A 297 2.78 -15.17 -18.65
CA ILE A 297 2.08 -16.27 -17.97
C ILE A 297 0.97 -16.80 -18.87
N THR A 298 0.97 -18.11 -19.09
CA THR A 298 0.00 -18.80 -19.93
C THR A 298 -0.91 -19.72 -19.12
N GLN A 299 -1.98 -20.19 -19.75
CA GLN A 299 -2.86 -21.20 -19.15
C GLN A 299 -2.20 -22.56 -18.93
N HIS A 300 -1.09 -22.85 -19.61
CA HIS A 300 -0.30 -24.03 -19.33
C HIS A 300 0.39 -23.91 -17.96
N ASP A 301 0.98 -22.74 -17.69
CA ASP A 301 1.66 -22.47 -16.42
C ASP A 301 0.69 -22.55 -15.24
N ILE A 302 -0.49 -21.94 -15.37
CA ILE A 302 -1.56 -21.94 -14.36
C ILE A 302 -2.06 -23.35 -14.05
N LYS A 303 -2.31 -24.17 -15.07
CA LYS A 303 -2.78 -25.56 -14.89
C LYS A 303 -1.73 -26.41 -14.19
N VAL A 304 -0.47 -26.31 -14.63
CA VAL A 304 0.63 -27.07 -14.03
C VAL A 304 0.88 -26.62 -12.58
N ALA A 305 0.87 -25.31 -12.31
CA ALA A 305 0.95 -24.80 -10.94
C ALA A 305 -0.14 -25.41 -10.05
N ALA A 306 -1.39 -25.44 -10.54
CA ALA A 306 -2.52 -25.98 -9.79
C ALA A 306 -2.37 -27.49 -9.48
N GLU A 307 -1.91 -28.29 -10.44
CA GLU A 307 -1.67 -29.73 -10.25
C GLU A 307 -0.55 -30.00 -9.24
N LEU A 308 0.49 -29.16 -9.24
CA LEU A 308 1.62 -29.25 -8.31
C LEU A 308 1.32 -28.70 -6.91
N GLY A 309 0.10 -28.21 -6.66
CA GLY A 309 -0.29 -27.68 -5.35
C GLY A 309 0.05 -26.18 -5.13
N TYR A 310 0.31 -25.44 -6.20
CA TYR A 310 0.64 -24.02 -6.18
C TYR A 310 -0.44 -23.15 -6.84
N LYS A 311 -0.40 -21.84 -6.55
CA LYS A 311 -1.01 -20.77 -7.35
C LYS A 311 0.10 -19.86 -7.89
N ILE A 312 -0.15 -19.16 -8.99
CA ILE A 312 0.74 -18.12 -9.49
C ILE A 312 0.26 -16.76 -8.94
N LYS A 313 1.17 -16.00 -8.32
CA LYS A 313 0.94 -14.62 -7.85
C LYS A 313 2.08 -13.72 -8.31
N LEU A 314 1.80 -12.46 -8.62
CA LEU A 314 2.84 -11.44 -8.76
C LEU A 314 3.19 -10.93 -7.35
N LEU A 315 4.38 -11.25 -6.88
CA LEU A 315 4.86 -10.82 -5.57
C LEU A 315 5.95 -9.77 -5.72
N GLY A 316 5.88 -8.72 -4.92
CA GLY A 316 7.05 -7.94 -4.54
C GLY A 316 7.64 -8.50 -3.27
N ILE A 317 8.95 -8.73 -3.24
CA ILE A 317 9.67 -9.37 -2.13
C ILE A 317 10.92 -8.53 -1.86
N ALA A 318 11.08 -8.11 -0.61
CA ALA A 318 12.33 -7.53 -0.13
C ALA A 318 12.79 -8.26 1.13
N GLU A 319 14.05 -8.64 1.16
CA GLU A 319 14.63 -9.48 2.20
C GLU A 319 15.96 -8.93 2.65
N ARG A 320 16.14 -8.83 3.97
CA ARG A 320 17.41 -8.47 4.56
C ARG A 320 18.31 -9.69 4.66
N THR A 321 19.43 -9.64 3.98
CA THR A 321 20.48 -10.67 4.05
C THR A 321 21.65 -10.21 4.92
N SER A 322 22.63 -11.08 5.14
CA SER A 322 23.89 -10.71 5.81
C SER A 322 24.70 -9.67 5.03
N ASP A 323 24.54 -9.62 3.70
CA ASP A 323 25.44 -8.89 2.81
C ASP A 323 24.77 -7.69 2.12
N GLY A 324 23.49 -7.45 2.36
CA GLY A 324 22.70 -6.40 1.71
C GLY A 324 21.20 -6.69 1.74
N ILE A 325 20.44 -5.87 1.02
CA ILE A 325 19.01 -6.03 0.82
C ILE A 325 18.78 -6.59 -0.57
N GLU A 326 18.00 -7.66 -0.66
CA GLU A 326 17.52 -8.17 -1.93
C GLU A 326 16.12 -7.60 -2.19
N GLN A 327 15.86 -7.15 -3.42
CA GLN A 327 14.53 -6.68 -3.84
C GLN A 327 14.16 -7.20 -5.22
N ARG A 328 12.99 -7.82 -5.32
CA ARG A 328 12.52 -8.43 -6.56
C ARG A 328 11.00 -8.38 -6.69
N VAL A 329 10.53 -8.27 -7.93
CA VAL A 329 9.13 -8.35 -8.31
C VAL A 329 9.02 -9.36 -9.44
N HIS A 330 8.27 -10.44 -9.26
CA HIS A 330 8.09 -11.44 -10.31
C HIS A 330 6.87 -12.33 -10.07
N PRO A 331 6.35 -13.00 -11.12
CA PRO A 331 5.45 -14.12 -10.96
C PRO A 331 6.12 -15.19 -10.10
N THR A 332 5.34 -15.77 -9.20
CA THR A 332 5.81 -16.69 -8.18
C THR A 332 4.83 -17.83 -8.01
N PHE A 333 5.33 -19.06 -7.95
CA PHE A 333 4.60 -20.22 -7.48
C PHE A 333 4.53 -20.16 -5.96
N VAL A 334 3.32 -19.99 -5.45
CA VAL A 334 3.02 -19.89 -4.03
C VAL A 334 2.23 -21.12 -3.60
N PRO A 335 2.60 -21.83 -2.52
CA PRO A 335 1.85 -22.99 -2.03
C PRO A 335 0.38 -22.63 -1.79
N LYS A 336 -0.55 -23.47 -2.25
CA LYS A 336 -2.00 -23.25 -2.06
C LYS A 336 -2.43 -23.11 -0.60
N GLY A 337 -1.67 -23.69 0.32
CA GLY A 337 -1.94 -23.63 1.76
C GLY A 337 -1.45 -22.35 2.46
N SER A 338 -0.66 -21.51 1.78
CA SER A 338 -0.17 -20.25 2.36
C SER A 338 -1.29 -19.20 2.45
N ALA A 339 -1.18 -18.27 3.40
CA ALA A 339 -2.17 -17.21 3.58
C ALA A 339 -2.22 -16.26 2.36
N VAL A 340 -1.07 -15.96 1.75
CA VAL A 340 -0.99 -15.07 0.58
C VAL A 340 -1.61 -15.70 -0.69
N ALA A 341 -1.61 -17.04 -0.82
CA ALA A 341 -2.29 -17.73 -1.92
C ALA A 341 -3.83 -17.58 -1.84
N GLY A 342 -4.39 -17.32 -0.65
CA GLY A 342 -5.81 -17.05 -0.45
C GLY A 342 -6.28 -15.67 -0.88
N VAL A 343 -5.36 -14.75 -1.21
CA VAL A 343 -5.68 -13.37 -1.57
C VAL A 343 -5.97 -13.28 -3.07
N ASP A 344 -7.25 -13.28 -3.43
CA ASP A 344 -7.73 -13.35 -4.81
C ASP A 344 -8.43 -12.05 -5.27
N GLY A 345 -8.66 -11.91 -6.57
CA GLY A 345 -9.38 -10.79 -7.18
C GLY A 345 -8.56 -9.50 -7.16
N VAL A 346 -9.21 -8.37 -6.88
CA VAL A 346 -8.58 -7.03 -6.83
C VAL A 346 -7.93 -6.71 -5.48
N MET A 347 -7.86 -7.69 -4.58
CA MET A 347 -7.32 -7.52 -3.24
C MET A 347 -5.80 -7.47 -3.27
N ASN A 348 -5.23 -6.68 -2.35
CA ASN A 348 -3.82 -6.67 -2.05
C ASN A 348 -3.57 -7.34 -0.70
N ALA A 349 -2.33 -7.74 -0.48
CA ALA A 349 -1.85 -8.11 0.84
C ALA A 349 -0.36 -7.86 0.99
N VAL A 350 0.07 -7.51 2.20
CA VAL A 350 1.47 -7.37 2.59
C VAL A 350 1.72 -8.24 3.82
N ALA A 351 2.70 -9.12 3.71
CA ALA A 351 3.21 -9.96 4.77
C ALA A 351 4.53 -9.38 5.30
N LEU A 352 4.68 -9.40 6.62
CA LEU A 352 5.87 -8.97 7.33
C LEU A 352 6.38 -10.13 8.16
N GLU A 353 7.62 -10.56 7.90
CA GLU A 353 8.34 -11.51 8.74
C GLU A 353 9.18 -10.74 9.76
N THR A 354 8.94 -11.02 11.03
CA THR A 354 9.46 -10.28 12.18
C THR A 354 10.01 -11.24 13.22
N ASP A 355 10.94 -10.76 14.04
CA ASP A 355 11.51 -11.54 15.14
C ASP A 355 10.57 -11.77 16.32
N HIS A 356 9.49 -10.99 16.45
CA HIS A 356 8.58 -11.06 17.59
C HIS A 356 7.20 -11.64 17.27
N VAL A 357 6.64 -11.31 16.10
CA VAL A 357 5.30 -11.75 15.68
C VAL A 357 5.40 -12.93 14.71
N HIS A 358 6.61 -13.32 14.31
CA HIS A 358 6.87 -14.23 13.19
C HIS A 358 6.26 -13.65 11.93
N GLU A 359 5.11 -14.13 11.46
CA GLU A 359 4.46 -13.61 10.25
C GLU A 359 3.20 -12.80 10.59
N LEU A 360 3.10 -11.60 10.02
CA LEU A 360 1.88 -10.79 10.02
C LEU A 360 1.43 -10.51 8.59
N LEU A 361 0.24 -10.98 8.22
CA LEU A 361 -0.40 -10.67 6.93
C LEU A 361 -1.49 -9.61 7.09
N LEU A 362 -1.35 -8.50 6.37
CA LEU A 362 -2.36 -7.46 6.24
C LEU A 362 -2.99 -7.55 4.85
N ALA A 363 -4.29 -7.82 4.76
CA ALA A 363 -5.01 -7.99 3.49
C ALA A 363 -6.23 -7.07 3.40
N GLY A 364 -6.50 -6.55 2.21
CA GLY A 364 -7.56 -5.57 2.00
C GLY A 364 -7.60 -5.02 0.56
N PRO A 365 -8.52 -4.09 0.28
CA PRO A 365 -8.55 -3.41 -1.01
C PRO A 365 -7.32 -2.51 -1.19
N GLY A 366 -6.52 -2.82 -2.21
CA GLY A 366 -5.25 -2.14 -2.51
C GLY A 366 -5.33 -0.87 -3.34
N ALA A 367 -6.52 -0.53 -3.81
CA ALA A 367 -6.80 0.62 -4.67
C ALA A 367 -8.27 1.04 -4.55
N GLY A 368 -8.62 2.12 -5.24
CA GLY A 368 -9.99 2.65 -5.32
C GLY A 368 -10.20 3.89 -4.45
N GLY A 369 -11.20 4.69 -4.82
CA GLY A 369 -11.49 5.98 -4.17
C GLY A 369 -11.67 5.86 -2.65
N PRO A 370 -12.63 5.06 -2.15
CA PRO A 370 -12.89 4.94 -0.71
C PRO A 370 -11.74 4.32 0.10
N PRO A 371 -11.13 3.18 -0.29
CA PRO A 371 -9.99 2.62 0.44
C PRO A 371 -8.81 3.59 0.56
N THR A 372 -8.39 4.20 -0.55
CA THR A 372 -7.26 5.13 -0.55
C THR A 372 -7.60 6.42 0.22
N ALA A 373 -8.82 6.96 0.09
CA ALA A 373 -9.24 8.12 0.86
C ALA A 373 -9.28 7.85 2.37
N SER A 374 -9.58 6.61 2.79
CA SER A 374 -9.51 6.20 4.20
C SER A 374 -8.09 6.29 4.76
N SER A 375 -7.07 5.85 3.99
CA SER A 375 -5.67 5.97 4.40
C SER A 375 -5.18 7.42 4.42
N VAL A 376 -5.57 8.23 3.43
CA VAL A 376 -5.32 9.68 3.45
C VAL A 376 -5.93 10.33 4.70
N LEU A 377 -7.17 9.95 5.04
CA LEU A 377 -7.83 10.42 6.25
C LEU A 377 -7.11 9.96 7.52
N SER A 378 -6.55 8.76 7.55
CA SER A 378 -5.74 8.29 8.70
C SER A 378 -4.55 9.22 8.95
N ASP A 379 -3.78 9.56 7.93
CA ASP A 379 -2.66 10.49 8.06
C ASP A 379 -3.12 11.90 8.50
N ILE A 380 -4.25 12.39 7.97
CA ILE A 380 -4.85 13.66 8.41
C ILE A 380 -5.18 13.61 9.90
N LEU A 381 -5.74 12.50 10.39
CA LEU A 381 -6.09 12.34 11.81
C LEU A 381 -4.84 12.31 12.70
N ASP A 382 -3.75 11.68 12.25
CA ASP A 382 -2.50 11.62 13.02
C ASP A 382 -1.81 12.98 13.08
N ILE A 383 -1.81 13.73 11.98
CA ILE A 383 -1.38 15.15 11.98
C ILE A 383 -2.25 15.97 12.92
N ALA A 384 -3.56 15.75 12.90
CA ALA A 384 -4.49 16.50 13.74
C ALA A 384 -4.31 16.24 15.24
N ARG A 385 -3.89 15.02 15.61
CA ARG A 385 -3.53 14.63 16.98
C ARG A 385 -2.13 15.12 17.38
N GLY A 386 -1.29 15.52 16.43
CA GLY A 386 0.11 15.83 16.66
C GLY A 386 0.99 14.59 16.83
N THR A 387 0.57 13.42 16.33
CA THR A 387 1.39 12.20 16.33
C THR A 387 2.62 12.40 15.44
N ARG A 388 3.81 12.47 16.04
CA ARG A 388 5.06 12.66 15.30
C ARG A 388 5.89 11.38 15.32
N VAL A 389 6.22 10.91 14.12
CA VAL A 389 7.10 9.79 13.84
C VAL A 389 7.95 10.15 12.61
N PRO A 390 9.22 9.73 12.51
CA PRO A 390 10.03 9.95 11.31
C PRO A 390 9.29 9.44 10.06
N PRO A 391 9.22 10.21 8.95
CA PRO A 391 8.48 9.83 7.75
C PRO A 391 8.83 8.41 7.25
N LEU A 392 10.13 8.11 7.18
CA LEU A 392 10.65 6.84 6.68
C LEU A 392 10.95 5.81 7.79
N GLY A 393 10.32 5.94 8.94
CA GLY A 393 10.44 5.02 10.09
C GLY A 393 11.65 5.31 10.99
N VAL A 394 12.75 5.81 10.41
CA VAL A 394 13.93 6.34 11.11
C VAL A 394 14.24 7.76 10.62
N PRO A 395 15.04 8.56 11.36
CA PRO A 395 15.51 9.86 10.88
C PRO A 395 16.18 9.74 9.50
N SER A 396 15.91 10.69 8.61
CA SER A 396 16.30 10.59 7.19
C SER A 396 17.80 10.81 6.96
N ASP A 397 18.53 11.31 7.96
CA ASP A 397 19.99 11.42 8.01
C ASP A 397 20.67 10.15 8.56
N GLU A 398 19.92 9.27 9.23
CA GLU A 398 20.38 7.96 9.71
C GLU A 398 20.18 6.84 8.68
N LEU A 399 19.46 7.11 7.58
CA LEU A 399 19.29 6.16 6.48
C LEU A 399 20.64 5.77 5.86
N LEU A 400 20.84 4.47 5.70
CA LEU A 400 22.04 3.95 5.04
C LEU A 400 21.89 3.98 3.52
N PRO A 401 22.95 4.28 2.75
CA PRO A 401 22.92 4.11 1.30
C PRO A 401 22.55 2.68 0.93
N TYR A 402 21.65 2.51 -0.04
CA TYR A 402 21.20 1.19 -0.47
C TYR A 402 22.38 0.26 -0.77
N ARG A 403 22.33 -0.95 -0.21
CA ARG A 403 23.34 -1.99 -0.42
C ARG A 403 22.68 -3.21 -1.05
N ASP A 404 22.99 -3.43 -2.32
CA ASP A 404 22.45 -4.56 -3.07
C ASP A 404 22.99 -5.89 -2.54
N ALA A 405 22.12 -6.87 -2.36
CA ALA A 405 22.54 -8.22 -2.01
C ALA A 405 23.07 -8.95 -3.26
N PRO A 406 24.17 -9.71 -3.15
CA PRO A 406 24.65 -10.54 -4.25
C PRO A 406 23.65 -11.65 -4.57
N ASP A 407 23.73 -12.20 -5.79
CA ASP A 407 22.96 -13.37 -6.19
C ASP A 407 23.15 -14.53 -5.21
N ARG A 408 22.03 -15.12 -4.79
CA ARG A 408 21.98 -16.22 -3.83
C ARG A 408 21.10 -17.35 -4.33
N ALA A 409 21.28 -18.52 -3.71
CA ALA A 409 20.54 -19.70 -4.10
C ALA A 409 19.09 -19.57 -3.64
N HIS A 410 18.16 -19.61 -4.58
CA HIS A 410 16.73 -19.41 -4.35
C HIS A 410 16.13 -20.61 -3.62
N THR A 411 15.70 -20.43 -2.37
CA THR A 411 15.35 -21.53 -1.44
C THR A 411 14.30 -22.50 -1.99
N GLY A 412 13.26 -22.03 -2.67
CA GLY A 412 12.21 -22.90 -3.20
C GLY A 412 12.50 -23.51 -4.59
N GLY A 413 13.64 -23.18 -5.21
CA GLY A 413 13.95 -23.58 -6.59
C GLY A 413 13.08 -22.90 -7.66
N PHE A 414 13.02 -23.51 -8.84
CA PHE A 414 12.41 -22.92 -10.03
C PHE A 414 11.49 -23.90 -10.76
N TYR A 415 10.36 -23.39 -11.24
CA TYR A 415 9.56 -23.99 -12.29
C TYR A 415 10.13 -23.58 -13.65
N ILE A 416 10.37 -24.57 -14.51
CA ILE A 416 10.86 -24.37 -15.87
C ILE A 416 9.91 -25.08 -16.83
N ARG A 417 9.40 -24.37 -17.84
CA ARG A 417 8.64 -24.96 -18.94
C ARG A 417 9.35 -24.72 -20.27
N LEU A 418 9.54 -25.80 -21.01
CA LEU A 418 10.19 -25.84 -22.32
C LEU A 418 9.24 -26.44 -23.35
N SER A 419 9.28 -25.95 -24.58
CA SER A 419 8.70 -26.64 -25.73
C SER A 419 9.82 -27.42 -26.42
N ALA A 420 10.04 -28.67 -26.01
CA ALA A 420 11.13 -29.50 -26.53
C ALA A 420 10.70 -30.25 -27.80
N LYS A 421 11.64 -30.45 -28.73
CA LYS A 421 11.43 -31.34 -29.89
C LYS A 421 11.19 -32.77 -29.41
N ASP A 422 10.19 -33.43 -30.00
CA ASP A 422 9.84 -34.82 -29.69
C ASP A 422 10.75 -35.79 -30.45
N VAL A 423 12.05 -35.76 -30.10
CA VAL A 423 13.09 -36.59 -30.71
C VAL A 423 13.91 -37.32 -29.64
N PRO A 424 14.39 -38.55 -29.89
CA PRO A 424 15.26 -39.25 -28.96
C PRO A 424 16.49 -38.41 -28.57
N GLY A 425 16.82 -38.40 -27.27
CA GLY A 425 17.97 -37.68 -26.74
C GLY A 425 17.71 -36.21 -26.36
N ALA A 426 16.59 -35.60 -26.77
CA ALA A 426 16.28 -34.20 -26.44
C ALA A 426 16.24 -33.95 -24.92
N LEU A 427 15.56 -34.82 -24.16
CA LEU A 427 15.51 -34.68 -22.70
C LEU A 427 16.87 -34.90 -22.04
N ALA A 428 17.66 -35.86 -22.53
CA ALA A 428 19.01 -36.12 -22.02
C ALA A 428 19.94 -34.93 -22.27
N ALA A 429 19.84 -34.27 -23.42
CA ALA A 429 20.59 -33.05 -23.71
C ALA A 429 20.21 -31.92 -22.73
N ILE A 430 18.90 -31.70 -22.53
CA ILE A 430 18.38 -30.69 -21.59
C ILE A 430 18.89 -30.94 -20.18
N THR A 431 18.72 -32.16 -19.64
CA THR A 431 19.12 -32.47 -18.26
C THR A 431 20.64 -32.48 -18.09
N SER A 432 21.40 -32.82 -19.12
CA SER A 432 22.87 -32.74 -19.10
C SER A 432 23.36 -31.29 -18.95
N ARG A 433 22.72 -30.32 -19.63
CA ARG A 433 23.03 -28.88 -19.47
C ARG A 433 22.74 -28.38 -18.06
N MET A 434 21.62 -28.81 -17.48
CA MET A 434 21.27 -28.49 -16.10
C MET A 434 22.31 -29.07 -15.12
N GLY A 435 22.68 -30.33 -15.31
CA GLY A 435 23.70 -31.01 -14.49
C GLY A 435 25.09 -30.38 -14.61
N ALA A 436 25.49 -29.91 -15.79
CA ALA A 436 26.76 -29.21 -16.01
C ALA A 436 26.86 -27.89 -15.21
N LYS A 437 25.73 -27.27 -14.90
CA LYS A 437 25.63 -26.08 -14.02
C LYS A 437 25.35 -26.44 -12.55
N SER A 438 25.50 -27.71 -12.17
CA SER A 438 25.22 -28.23 -10.82
C SER A 438 23.78 -27.97 -10.34
N ILE A 439 22.82 -27.96 -11.27
CA ILE A 439 21.40 -27.78 -10.93
C ILE A 439 20.76 -29.14 -10.66
N SER A 440 20.34 -29.35 -9.41
CA SER A 440 19.56 -30.54 -9.03
C SER A 440 18.11 -30.38 -9.48
N ILE A 441 17.58 -31.41 -10.14
CA ILE A 441 16.20 -31.44 -10.62
C ILE A 441 15.38 -32.30 -9.65
N ASP A 442 14.33 -31.71 -9.10
CA ASP A 442 13.40 -32.37 -8.18
C ASP A 442 12.37 -33.21 -8.94
N SER A 443 11.81 -32.67 -10.03
CA SER A 443 10.91 -33.42 -10.90
C SER A 443 11.02 -33.00 -12.37
N VAL A 444 10.73 -33.95 -13.26
CA VAL A 444 10.60 -33.74 -14.70
C VAL A 444 9.31 -34.40 -15.17
N ILE A 445 8.48 -33.64 -15.90
CA ILE A 445 7.22 -34.12 -16.44
C ILE A 445 7.16 -33.75 -17.93
N GLN A 446 7.08 -34.75 -18.80
CA GLN A 446 6.77 -34.54 -20.21
C GLN A 446 5.27 -34.72 -20.42
N ARG A 447 4.59 -33.65 -20.81
CA ARG A 447 3.13 -33.64 -20.95
C ARG A 447 2.70 -33.84 -22.39
N SER A 448 2.01 -34.95 -22.64
CA SER A 448 1.47 -35.28 -23.96
C SER A 448 0.18 -34.51 -24.29
N ASP A 449 -0.55 -34.10 -23.26
CA ASP A 449 -1.83 -33.38 -23.32
C ASP A 449 -1.67 -31.86 -23.50
N LEU A 450 -0.50 -31.34 -23.15
CA LEU A 450 -0.09 -29.96 -23.40
C LEU A 450 0.85 -29.93 -24.61
N SER A 451 0.32 -30.14 -25.82
CA SER A 451 1.12 -29.96 -27.03
C SER A 451 1.26 -28.46 -27.32
N ALA A 452 2.50 -27.98 -27.44
CA ALA A 452 2.72 -26.70 -28.08
C ALA A 452 2.29 -26.86 -29.55
N LYS A 453 1.36 -26.02 -30.02
CA LYS A 453 1.00 -25.95 -31.46
C LYS A 453 2.18 -25.48 -32.34
N ALA A 454 3.33 -25.18 -31.73
CA ALA A 454 4.54 -24.81 -32.42
C ALA A 454 5.16 -26.06 -33.07
N ILE A 455 5.15 -26.08 -34.40
CA ILE A 455 5.98 -26.99 -35.20
C ILE A 455 7.37 -26.35 -35.26
N SER A 456 8.42 -27.11 -34.97
CA SER A 456 9.79 -26.60 -35.12
C SER A 456 10.08 -26.26 -36.58
N ALA A 457 11.11 -25.42 -36.81
CA ALA A 457 11.49 -25.03 -38.17
C ALA A 457 11.85 -26.21 -39.09
N ASP A 458 12.23 -27.36 -38.52
CA ASP A 458 12.53 -28.61 -39.22
C ASP A 458 11.34 -29.57 -39.33
N GLY A 459 10.14 -29.17 -38.93
CA GLY A 459 8.92 -29.97 -39.04
C GLY A 459 8.71 -30.99 -37.90
N SER A 460 9.63 -31.08 -36.94
CA SER A 460 9.50 -32.00 -35.80
C SER A 460 8.32 -31.61 -34.90
N PRO A 461 7.55 -32.60 -34.39
CA PRO A 461 6.57 -32.32 -33.35
C PRO A 461 7.26 -31.85 -32.07
N THR A 462 6.55 -31.07 -31.25
CA THR A 462 7.06 -30.59 -29.96
C THR A 462 6.20 -31.11 -28.81
N ARG A 463 6.83 -31.24 -27.63
CA ARG A 463 6.20 -31.62 -26.37
C ARG A 463 6.53 -30.59 -25.30
N THR A 464 5.57 -30.32 -24.42
CA THR A 464 5.83 -29.51 -23.24
C THR A 464 6.59 -30.35 -22.22
N VAL A 465 7.78 -29.90 -21.86
CA VAL A 465 8.58 -30.44 -20.76
C VAL A 465 8.54 -29.44 -19.62
N VAL A 466 8.14 -29.91 -18.45
CA VAL A 466 8.16 -29.16 -17.20
C VAL A 466 9.24 -29.74 -16.30
N MET A 467 10.00 -28.87 -15.65
CA MET A 467 10.99 -29.24 -14.66
C MET A 467 10.80 -28.40 -13.40
N ILE A 468 10.99 -29.01 -12.24
CA ILE A 468 11.12 -28.32 -10.96
C ILE A 468 12.55 -28.55 -10.49
N THR A 469 13.26 -27.49 -10.12
CA THR A 469 14.60 -27.60 -9.54
C THR A 469 14.53 -27.57 -8.02
N GLN A 470 15.56 -28.11 -7.36
CA GLN A 470 15.84 -27.79 -5.97
C GLN A 470 16.44 -26.37 -5.85
N GLN A 471 16.80 -25.96 -4.64
CA GLN A 471 17.48 -24.69 -4.38
C GLN A 471 18.74 -24.54 -5.24
N THR A 472 18.84 -23.43 -5.97
CA THR A 472 19.99 -23.13 -6.84
C THR A 472 20.08 -21.63 -7.16
N LEU A 473 21.19 -21.18 -7.73
CA LEU A 473 21.36 -19.81 -8.20
C LEU A 473 20.52 -19.55 -9.45
N GLU A 474 19.81 -18.42 -9.49
CA GLU A 474 19.05 -18.02 -10.68
C GLU A 474 19.95 -17.83 -11.89
N SER A 475 21.13 -17.23 -11.71
CA SER A 475 22.13 -17.05 -12.76
C SER A 475 22.54 -18.39 -13.39
N SER A 476 22.77 -19.43 -12.59
CA SER A 476 23.07 -20.78 -13.09
C SER A 476 21.92 -21.35 -13.93
N VAL A 477 20.66 -21.17 -13.51
CA VAL A 477 19.49 -21.60 -14.28
C VAL A 477 19.39 -20.85 -15.60
N ARG A 478 19.56 -19.53 -15.59
CA ARG A 478 19.51 -18.71 -16.81
C ARG A 478 20.61 -19.07 -17.80
N GLU A 479 21.83 -19.31 -17.32
CA GLU A 479 22.93 -19.80 -18.16
C GLU A 479 22.61 -21.16 -18.77
N ALA A 480 22.11 -22.12 -17.98
CA ALA A 480 21.71 -23.43 -18.48
C ALA A 480 20.63 -23.31 -19.56
N LEU A 481 19.62 -22.46 -19.34
CA LEU A 481 18.56 -22.21 -20.31
C LEU A 481 19.07 -21.57 -21.60
N GLY A 482 20.06 -20.68 -21.52
CA GLY A 482 20.74 -20.12 -22.69
C GLY A 482 21.47 -21.18 -23.52
N GLU A 483 22.20 -22.10 -22.86
CA GLU A 483 22.86 -23.23 -23.53
C GLU A 483 21.84 -24.21 -24.14
N ILE A 484 20.76 -24.53 -23.44
CA ILE A 484 19.67 -25.39 -23.93
C ILE A 484 19.01 -24.78 -25.18
N ALA A 485 18.79 -23.47 -25.20
CA ALA A 485 18.26 -22.77 -26.36
C ALA A 485 19.20 -22.85 -27.57
N ALA A 486 20.51 -22.76 -27.33
CA ALA A 486 21.53 -22.83 -28.38
C ALA A 486 21.69 -24.25 -28.98
N ASP A 487 21.41 -25.30 -28.21
CA ASP A 487 21.51 -26.69 -28.69
C ASP A 487 20.46 -27.06 -29.76
N GLY A 488 19.42 -26.22 -29.93
CA GLY A 488 18.39 -26.42 -30.96
C GLY A 488 17.37 -27.53 -30.66
N PHE A 489 17.32 -28.02 -29.41
CA PHE A 489 16.34 -29.02 -28.95
C PHE A 489 15.02 -28.42 -28.45
N ILE A 490 14.94 -27.10 -28.29
CA ILE A 490 13.71 -26.41 -27.88
C ILE A 490 13.23 -25.42 -28.94
N VAL A 491 11.94 -25.08 -28.90
CA VAL A 491 11.30 -24.10 -29.77
C VAL A 491 10.76 -22.96 -28.92
N GLY A 492 11.09 -21.73 -29.30
CA GLY A 492 10.71 -20.53 -28.55
C GLY A 492 11.52 -20.34 -27.27
N GLU A 493 11.09 -19.39 -26.43
CA GLU A 493 11.77 -19.08 -25.17
C GLU A 493 11.30 -20.01 -24.04
N PRO A 494 12.22 -20.47 -23.17
CA PRO A 494 11.88 -21.09 -21.89
C PRO A 494 11.02 -20.16 -21.00
N GLN A 495 10.05 -20.72 -20.31
CA GLN A 495 9.38 -20.05 -19.21
C GLN A 495 10.05 -20.45 -17.90
N LEU A 496 10.45 -19.45 -17.12
CA LEU A 496 11.07 -19.62 -15.79
C LEU A 496 10.18 -18.91 -14.76
N ILE A 497 9.74 -19.61 -13.71
CA ILE A 497 8.96 -19.02 -12.62
C ILE A 497 9.56 -19.48 -11.30
N ARG A 498 9.79 -18.54 -10.39
CA ARG A 498 10.36 -18.82 -9.06
C ARG A 498 9.33 -19.49 -8.16
N ILE A 499 9.76 -20.40 -7.31
CA ILE A 499 8.90 -21.03 -6.29
C ILE A 499 9.29 -20.46 -4.94
N GLU A 500 8.38 -19.82 -4.22
CA GLU A 500 8.66 -19.31 -2.87
C GLU A 500 8.05 -20.23 -1.82
N THR A 501 8.86 -20.62 -0.83
CA THR A 501 8.41 -21.34 0.36
C THR A 501 7.93 -20.33 1.40
N LEU A 502 6.76 -19.74 1.14
CA LEU A 502 6.08 -18.77 2.02
C LEU A 502 5.06 -19.51 2.88
#